data_AF-A0A1R2C1D1-F1
#
_entry.id   AF-A0A1R2C1D1-F1
#
_cell.length_a   1.000
_cell.length_b   1.000
_cell.length_c   1.000
_cell.angle_alpha   90.00
_cell.angle_beta   90.00
_cell.angle_gamma   90.00
#
_symmetry.space_group_name_H-M   'P 1'
#
loop_
_entity.id
_entity.type
_entity.pdbx_description
1 polymer ?
#
loop_
_entity_poly.entity_id
_entity_poly.type
_entity_poly.pdbx_seq_one_letter_code
_entity_poly.pdbx_strand_id
1 'polypeptide(L)'
;MSIGDINNHREKLRAELRAIKYTDPIDFKSLIEGEASSMLPIIHYLLLSYSKVFAEYIIDQGFDLMSKNDFGFMESVFKLMRHKFNYQPVLKIGQFLSSGFAERKLIMLIQIIEIVKKKAAELQRYQQVEERKSKSPYRSIEEENIKIQTPPKPMNKLYRDPEEILQDYSDILKRNNILQSKPNEPDFIDIQKEENQLKSLDKNKTLDGIYNIISEVIEENRKLKEKLFQQDESIKKIDKKLESQTALLQLLNGKVKVLEGYEKKETQGRNEKTYQEEGLLSKLGLPSSNINYRAYMDRIEDP
;
A
#
# COMPACT_ATOMS: atom_id res chain seq x y z
N MET A 1 -28.30 9.72 7.53
CA MET A 1 -29.22 9.00 8.43
C MET A 1 -30.13 10.02 9.08
N SER A 2 -31.45 9.84 9.00
CA SER A 2 -32.43 10.70 9.68
C SER A 2 -32.48 10.35 11.17
N ILE A 3 -32.69 11.33 12.03
CA ILE A 3 -32.83 11.17 13.48
C ILE A 3 -34.32 11.08 13.79
N GLY A 4 -34.77 10.05 14.49
CA GLY A 4 -36.16 9.78 14.84
C GLY A 4 -36.58 8.30 14.79
N ASP A 5 -35.78 7.43 14.15
CA ASP A 5 -36.15 6.04 13.86
C ASP A 5 -35.21 5.03 14.53
N ILE A 6 -35.25 4.97 15.87
CA ILE A 6 -34.36 4.09 16.67
C ILE A 6 -34.50 2.60 16.29
N ASN A 7 -35.71 2.14 15.96
CA ASN A 7 -35.96 0.76 15.55
C ASN A 7 -35.32 0.43 14.21
N ASN A 8 -35.32 1.36 13.26
CA ASN A 8 -34.65 1.18 11.97
C ASN A 8 -33.13 1.08 12.16
N HIS A 9 -32.56 1.94 13.00
CA HIS A 9 -31.14 1.88 13.36
C HIS A 9 -30.79 0.55 14.03
N ARG A 10 -31.65 0.03 14.92
CA ARG A 10 -31.47 -1.28 15.55
C ARG A 10 -31.44 -2.42 14.51
N GLU A 11 -32.38 -2.46 13.58
CA GLU A 11 -32.39 -3.50 12.54
C GLU A 11 -31.18 -3.41 11.62
N LYS A 12 -30.77 -2.18 11.25
CA LYS A 12 -29.55 -1.99 10.47
C LYS A 12 -28.31 -2.47 11.23
N LEU A 13 -28.19 -2.14 12.51
CA LEU A 13 -27.10 -2.64 13.35
C LEU A 13 -27.13 -4.17 13.44
N ARG A 14 -28.30 -4.80 13.60
CA ARG A 14 -28.43 -6.26 13.61
C ARG A 14 -27.94 -6.89 12.31
N ALA A 15 -28.24 -6.29 11.16
CA ALA A 15 -27.73 -6.75 9.86
C ALA A 15 -26.20 -6.62 9.78
N GLU A 16 -25.63 -5.51 10.26
CA GLU A 16 -24.18 -5.30 10.31
C GLU A 16 -23.47 -6.27 11.26
N LEU A 17 -24.04 -6.56 12.43
CA LEU A 17 -23.51 -7.53 13.39
C LEU A 17 -23.47 -8.95 12.81
N ARG A 18 -24.48 -9.33 12.02
CA ARG A 18 -24.47 -10.59 11.27
C ARG A 18 -23.38 -10.60 10.20
N ALA A 19 -23.14 -9.48 9.54
CA ALA A 19 -22.09 -9.38 8.53
C ALA A 19 -20.68 -9.55 9.12
N ILE A 20 -20.43 -9.04 10.34
CA ILE A 20 -19.15 -9.21 11.05
C ILE A 20 -19.06 -10.52 11.84
N LYS A 21 -20.09 -11.39 11.75
CA LYS A 21 -20.20 -12.69 12.43
C LYS A 21 -19.97 -12.59 13.95
N TYR A 22 -20.55 -11.59 14.59
CA TYR A 22 -20.46 -11.44 16.04
C TYR A 22 -21.08 -12.65 16.76
N THR A 23 -20.35 -13.25 17.70
CA THR A 23 -20.72 -14.51 18.35
C THR A 23 -21.44 -14.35 19.67
N ASP A 24 -21.24 -13.23 20.38
CA ASP A 24 -21.72 -13.08 21.75
C ASP A 24 -23.20 -12.69 21.79
N PRO A 25 -23.93 -13.03 22.88
CA PRO A 25 -25.31 -12.63 23.05
C PRO A 25 -25.43 -11.10 23.11
N ILE A 26 -26.25 -10.53 22.22
CA ILE A 26 -26.53 -9.09 22.16
C ILE A 26 -27.85 -8.81 22.87
N ASP A 27 -27.82 -7.99 23.93
CA ASP A 27 -29.03 -7.45 24.52
C ASP A 27 -29.51 -6.21 23.75
N PHE A 28 -30.41 -6.45 22.81
CA PHE A 28 -31.02 -5.38 22.01
C PHE A 28 -31.87 -4.43 22.85
N LYS A 29 -32.35 -4.84 24.03
CA LYS A 29 -33.17 -3.99 24.89
C LYS A 29 -32.31 -2.90 25.54
N SER A 30 -31.21 -3.30 26.18
CA SER A 30 -30.22 -2.36 26.73
C SER A 30 -29.63 -1.42 25.66
N LEU A 31 -29.53 -1.89 24.42
CA LEU A 31 -29.08 -1.08 23.29
C LEU A 31 -30.06 0.06 22.92
N ILE A 32 -31.37 -0.21 22.98
CA ILE A 32 -32.42 0.79 22.74
C ILE A 32 -32.51 1.78 23.91
N GLU A 33 -32.26 1.30 25.13
CA GLU A 33 -32.18 2.14 26.34
C GLU A 33 -30.92 3.03 26.34
N GLY A 34 -29.93 2.70 25.49
CA GLY A 34 -28.71 3.48 25.31
C GLY A 34 -27.65 3.17 26.37
N GLU A 35 -27.64 1.96 26.91
CA GLU A 35 -26.64 1.52 27.86
C GLU A 35 -25.29 1.27 27.16
N ALA A 36 -24.22 1.87 27.69
CA ALA A 36 -22.88 1.75 27.11
C ALA A 36 -22.29 0.34 27.27
N SER A 37 -22.61 -0.33 28.38
CA SER A 37 -22.15 -1.68 28.74
C SER A 37 -22.44 -2.70 27.64
N SER A 38 -23.56 -2.55 26.92
CA SER A 38 -23.96 -3.44 25.83
C SER A 38 -23.26 -3.13 24.50
N MET A 39 -22.76 -1.89 24.32
CA MET A 39 -22.11 -1.45 23.07
C MET A 39 -20.59 -1.66 23.10
N LEU A 40 -19.98 -1.60 24.29
CA LEU A 40 -18.54 -1.77 24.49
C LEU A 40 -18.00 -3.12 23.95
N PRO A 41 -18.61 -4.28 24.27
CA PRO A 41 -18.14 -5.58 23.78
C PRO A 41 -18.17 -5.67 22.25
N ILE A 42 -19.18 -5.04 21.63
CA ILE A 42 -19.32 -4.99 20.17
C ILE A 42 -18.15 -4.22 19.55
N ILE A 43 -17.83 -3.04 20.09
CA ILE A 43 -16.72 -2.20 19.61
C ILE A 43 -15.39 -2.93 19.84
N HIS A 44 -15.22 -3.57 20.99
CA HIS A 44 -14.02 -4.34 21.31
C HIS A 44 -13.80 -5.48 20.31
N TYR A 45 -14.83 -6.30 20.07
CA TYR A 45 -14.77 -7.36 19.06
C TYR A 45 -14.47 -6.81 17.66
N LEU A 46 -15.11 -5.70 17.27
CA LEU A 46 -14.93 -5.11 15.95
C LEU A 46 -13.49 -4.68 15.69
N LEU A 47 -12.80 -4.13 16.70
CA LEU A 47 -11.43 -3.63 16.54
C LEU A 47 -10.37 -4.71 16.66
N LEU A 48 -10.58 -5.71 17.53
CA LEU A 48 -9.56 -6.71 17.86
C LEU A 48 -9.82 -8.09 17.25
N SER A 49 -11.07 -8.54 17.22
CA SER A 49 -11.41 -9.93 16.87
C SER A 49 -11.96 -10.11 15.46
N TYR A 50 -12.55 -9.06 14.88
CA TYR A 50 -13.18 -9.15 13.54
C TYR A 50 -12.19 -9.44 12.41
N SER A 51 -11.04 -8.76 12.39
CA SER A 51 -10.01 -8.94 11.37
C SER A 51 -8.62 -8.85 11.98
N LYS A 52 -7.86 -9.94 11.91
CA LYS A 52 -6.48 -10.00 12.40
C LYS A 52 -5.59 -8.93 11.77
N VAL A 53 -5.73 -8.73 10.46
CA VAL A 53 -4.99 -7.71 9.70
C VAL A 53 -5.29 -6.31 10.19
N PHE A 54 -6.54 -6.06 10.57
CA PHE A 54 -6.94 -4.77 11.10
C PHE A 54 -6.39 -4.55 12.52
N ALA A 55 -6.43 -5.58 13.37
CA ALA A 55 -5.86 -5.51 14.71
C ALA A 55 -4.35 -5.26 14.69
N GLU A 56 -3.61 -5.96 13.82
CA GLU A 56 -2.18 -5.72 13.58
C GLU A 56 -1.93 -4.27 13.12
N TYR A 57 -2.73 -3.77 12.18
CA TYR A 57 -2.64 -2.37 11.75
C TYR A 57 -2.85 -1.37 12.90
N ILE A 58 -3.80 -1.60 13.82
CA ILE A 58 -4.02 -0.70 14.96
C ILE A 58 -2.76 -0.65 15.86
N ILE A 59 -2.14 -1.81 16.11
CA ILE A 59 -0.91 -1.93 16.90
C ILE A 59 0.25 -1.21 16.19
N ASP A 60 0.41 -1.41 14.89
CA ASP A 60 1.44 -0.74 14.08
C ASP A 60 1.28 0.78 14.08
N GLN A 61 0.04 1.26 14.17
CA GLN A 61 -0.26 2.69 14.31
C GLN A 61 0.00 3.24 15.73
N GLY A 62 0.40 2.40 16.68
CA GLY A 62 0.75 2.78 18.05
C GLY A 62 -0.45 3.01 18.97
N PHE A 63 -1.64 2.47 18.65
CA PHE A 63 -2.80 2.57 19.52
C PHE A 63 -2.93 1.36 20.44
N ASP A 64 -2.90 1.60 21.75
CA ASP A 64 -3.17 0.57 22.74
C ASP A 64 -4.67 0.55 23.10
N LEU A 65 -5.34 -0.55 22.73
CA LEU A 65 -6.74 -0.82 23.03
C LEU A 65 -6.92 -1.73 24.26
N MET A 66 -5.83 -2.18 24.90
CA MET A 66 -5.86 -3.05 26.09
C MET A 66 -6.02 -2.25 27.40
N SER A 67 -6.81 -1.18 27.36
CA SER A 67 -7.10 -0.37 28.54
C SER A 67 -7.99 -1.12 29.54
N LYS A 68 -7.65 -1.06 30.83
CA LYS A 68 -8.41 -1.70 31.92
C LYS A 68 -9.72 -0.99 32.30
N ASN A 69 -9.97 0.20 31.75
CA ASN A 69 -11.13 1.04 32.06
C ASN A 69 -11.88 1.39 30.77
N ASP A 70 -13.21 1.32 30.80
CA ASP A 70 -14.11 1.65 29.68
C ASP A 70 -13.86 3.06 29.14
N PHE A 71 -13.56 4.02 30.03
CA PHE A 71 -13.23 5.38 29.62
C PHE A 71 -11.94 5.43 28.78
N GLY A 72 -10.87 4.77 29.26
CA GLY A 72 -9.60 4.73 28.55
C GLY A 72 -9.71 3.99 27.22
N PHE A 73 -10.47 2.88 27.20
CA PHE A 73 -10.77 2.15 25.98
C PHE A 73 -11.45 3.08 24.95
N MET A 74 -12.55 3.73 25.34
CA MET A 74 -13.27 4.63 24.43
C MET A 74 -12.44 5.85 24.02
N GLU A 75 -11.54 6.34 24.87
CA GLU A 75 -10.61 7.40 24.51
C GLU A 75 -9.66 6.97 23.39
N SER A 76 -9.05 5.79 23.50
CA SER A 76 -8.22 5.20 22.44
C SER A 76 -9.01 4.99 21.16
N VAL A 77 -10.25 4.48 21.24
CA VAL A 77 -11.14 4.32 20.08
C VAL A 77 -11.43 5.66 19.41
N PHE A 78 -11.78 6.70 20.19
CA PHE A 78 -12.08 8.02 19.65
C PHE A 78 -10.86 8.67 19.01
N LYS A 79 -9.67 8.52 19.61
CA LYS A 79 -8.40 8.97 19.02
C LYS A 79 -8.13 8.25 17.71
N LEU A 80 -8.26 6.92 17.67
CA LEU A 80 -8.09 6.12 16.46
C LEU A 80 -9.02 6.62 15.33
N MET A 81 -10.31 6.79 15.64
CA MET A 81 -11.31 7.27 14.67
C MET A 81 -10.99 8.66 14.13
N ARG A 82 -10.54 9.58 14.99
CA ARG A 82 -10.19 10.96 14.58
C ARG A 82 -8.90 11.02 13.78
N HIS A 83 -7.85 10.35 14.23
CA HIS A 83 -6.51 10.48 13.66
C HIS A 83 -6.30 9.63 12.40
N LYS A 84 -6.90 8.44 12.31
CA LYS A 84 -6.69 7.52 11.19
C LYS A 84 -7.84 7.47 10.20
N PHE A 85 -9.06 7.75 10.66
CA PHE A 85 -10.26 7.67 9.82
C PHE A 85 -10.91 9.03 9.55
N ASN A 86 -10.33 10.12 10.09
CA ASN A 86 -10.88 11.48 10.00
C ASN A 86 -12.36 11.57 10.41
N TYR A 87 -12.83 10.62 11.21
CA TYR A 87 -14.19 10.58 11.69
C TYR A 87 -14.25 11.32 13.02
N GLN A 88 -15.14 12.31 13.10
CA GLN A 88 -15.39 13.07 14.33
C GLN A 88 -16.70 12.57 14.95
N PRO A 89 -16.64 11.79 16.05
CA PRO A 89 -17.84 11.39 16.76
C PRO A 89 -18.62 12.61 17.22
N VAL A 90 -19.94 12.60 16.99
CA VAL A 90 -20.86 13.65 17.42
C VAL A 90 -20.99 13.68 18.95
N LEU A 91 -20.84 12.53 19.59
CA LEU A 91 -20.91 12.38 21.04
C LEU A 91 -19.54 12.62 21.68
N LYS A 92 -19.52 13.14 22.91
CA LYS A 92 -18.32 13.10 23.78
C LYS A 92 -18.22 11.74 24.48
N ILE A 93 -17.02 11.35 24.93
CA ILE A 93 -16.79 10.07 25.64
C ILE A 93 -17.72 9.94 26.85
N GLY A 94 -17.85 10.99 27.68
CA GLY A 94 -18.77 10.98 28.82
C GLY A 94 -20.24 10.80 28.43
N GLN A 95 -20.67 11.36 27.29
CA GLN A 95 -22.04 11.16 26.77
C GLN A 95 -22.25 9.76 26.19
N PHE A 96 -21.19 9.13 25.68
CA PHE A 96 -21.23 7.74 25.26
C PHE A 96 -21.40 6.79 26.46
N LEU A 97 -20.70 7.06 27.57
CA LEU A 97 -20.75 6.22 28.78
C LEU A 97 -21.97 6.49 29.68
N SER A 98 -22.55 7.68 29.59
CA SER A 98 -23.76 8.04 30.35
C SER A 98 -25.00 7.31 29.80
N SER A 99 -25.99 6.98 30.64
CA SER A 99 -27.28 6.45 30.18
C SER A 99 -28.02 7.46 29.28
N GLY A 100 -28.60 6.98 28.17
CA GLY A 100 -29.33 7.81 27.20
C GLY A 100 -28.59 7.97 25.86
N PHE A 101 -28.98 8.97 25.05
CA PHE A 101 -28.47 9.21 23.69
C PHE A 101 -28.48 7.97 22.77
N ALA A 102 -29.38 7.02 23.02
CA ALA A 102 -29.38 5.69 22.41
C ALA A 102 -29.28 5.73 20.89
N GLU A 103 -30.09 6.57 20.24
CA GLU A 103 -30.09 6.71 18.79
C GLU A 103 -28.74 7.21 18.24
N ARG A 104 -28.16 8.25 18.87
CA ARG A 104 -26.87 8.80 18.43
C ARG A 104 -25.75 7.77 18.61
N LYS A 105 -25.80 6.97 19.67
CA LYS A 105 -24.83 5.90 19.91
C LYS A 105 -24.99 4.77 18.88
N LEU A 106 -26.22 4.37 18.55
CA LEU A 106 -26.48 3.38 17.51
C LEU A 106 -25.97 3.83 16.14
N ILE A 107 -26.27 5.08 15.75
CA ILE A 107 -25.76 5.66 14.50
C ILE A 107 -24.23 5.66 14.49
N MET A 108 -23.61 6.10 15.58
CA MET A 108 -22.15 6.11 15.73
C MET A 108 -21.57 4.69 15.59
N LEU A 109 -22.16 3.70 16.24
CA LEU A 109 -21.71 2.31 16.20
C LEU A 109 -21.78 1.74 14.78
N ILE A 110 -22.89 1.97 14.07
CA ILE A 110 -23.04 1.55 12.67
C ILE A 110 -21.97 2.20 11.78
N GLN A 111 -21.73 3.50 11.96
CA GLN A 111 -20.70 4.21 11.19
C GLN A 111 -19.30 3.67 11.45
N ILE A 112 -18.96 3.35 12.71
CA ILE A 112 -17.69 2.73 13.06
C ILE A 112 -17.56 1.37 12.37
N ILE A 113 -18.61 0.53 12.41
CA ILE A 113 -18.61 -0.78 11.72
C ILE A 113 -18.36 -0.61 10.23
N GLU A 114 -19.04 0.32 9.57
CA GLU A 114 -18.86 0.59 8.13
C GLU A 114 -17.41 1.02 7.79
N ILE A 115 -16.83 1.92 8.59
CA ILE A 115 -15.45 2.40 8.42
C ILE A 115 -14.45 1.25 8.57
N VAL A 116 -14.59 0.47 9.66
CA VAL A 116 -13.69 -0.66 9.95
C VAL A 116 -13.81 -1.72 8.86
N LYS A 117 -15.02 -2.08 8.42
CA LYS A 117 -15.23 -3.04 7.32
C LYS A 117 -14.55 -2.59 6.04
N LYS A 118 -14.72 -1.32 5.66
CA LYS A 118 -14.10 -0.76 4.45
C LYS A 118 -12.58 -0.83 4.53
N LYS A 119 -11.99 -0.44 5.66
CA LYS A 119 -10.53 -0.47 5.82
C LYS A 119 -9.97 -1.89 5.92
N ALA A 120 -10.63 -2.78 6.64
CA ALA A 120 -10.22 -4.18 6.74
C ALA A 120 -10.21 -4.85 5.36
N ALA A 121 -11.23 -4.60 4.52
CA ALA A 121 -11.28 -5.11 3.16
C ALA A 121 -10.16 -4.53 2.26
N GLU A 122 -9.84 -3.25 2.43
CA GLU A 122 -8.72 -2.60 1.75
C GLU A 122 -7.38 -3.23 2.13
N LEU A 123 -7.09 -3.36 3.43
CA LEU A 123 -5.85 -3.97 3.92
C LEU A 123 -5.71 -5.43 3.50
N GLN A 124 -6.80 -6.20 3.54
CA GLN A 124 -6.79 -7.59 3.10
C GLN A 124 -6.48 -7.72 1.60
N ARG A 125 -6.96 -6.78 0.76
CA ARG A 125 -6.60 -6.73 -0.65
C ARG A 125 -5.12 -6.42 -0.86
N TYR A 126 -4.56 -5.47 -0.10
CA TYR A 126 -3.13 -5.16 -0.16
C TYR A 126 -2.27 -6.36 0.21
N GLN A 127 -2.58 -7.07 1.30
CA GLN A 127 -1.86 -8.29 1.68
C GLN A 127 -1.94 -9.38 0.60
N GLN A 128 -3.12 -9.62 0.01
CA GLN A 128 -3.26 -10.60 -1.06
C GLN A 128 -2.46 -10.24 -2.32
N VAL A 129 -2.36 -8.95 -2.66
CA VAL A 129 -1.56 -8.49 -3.80
C VAL A 129 -0.07 -8.65 -3.53
N GLU A 130 0.40 -8.29 -2.34
CA GLU A 130 1.80 -8.50 -1.92
C GLU A 130 2.17 -9.99 -1.93
N GLU A 131 1.31 -10.86 -1.38
CA GLU A 131 1.53 -12.30 -1.41
C GLU A 131 1.59 -12.85 -2.85
N ARG A 132 0.74 -12.37 -3.76
CA ARG A 132 0.75 -12.80 -5.17
C ARG A 132 1.99 -12.31 -5.92
N LYS A 133 2.52 -11.12 -5.60
CA LYS A 133 3.81 -10.66 -6.15
C LYS A 133 4.98 -11.51 -5.65
N SER A 134 4.93 -11.98 -4.40
CA SER A 134 5.96 -12.87 -3.83
C SER A 134 5.89 -14.32 -4.33
N LYS A 135 4.74 -14.75 -4.85
CA LYS A 135 4.48 -16.13 -5.32
C LYS A 135 4.40 -16.28 -6.85
N SER A 136 4.66 -15.21 -7.62
CA SER A 136 4.68 -15.28 -9.09
C SER A 136 5.85 -16.13 -9.59
N PRO A 137 5.62 -17.15 -10.44
CA PRO A 137 6.68 -17.95 -11.07
C PRO A 137 7.58 -17.17 -12.04
N TYR A 138 7.26 -15.91 -12.35
CA TYR A 138 7.94 -15.08 -13.34
C TYR A 138 8.67 -13.88 -12.71
N ARG A 139 9.28 -14.07 -11.54
CA ARG A 139 10.28 -13.14 -11.03
C ARG A 139 11.63 -13.84 -10.85
N SER A 140 12.29 -14.09 -11.98
CA SER A 140 13.75 -14.20 -12.08
C SER A 140 14.21 -14.38 -13.53
N ILE A 141 14.44 -13.25 -14.21
CA ILE A 141 15.55 -13.16 -15.18
C ILE A 141 16.48 -11.98 -14.83
N GLU A 142 16.03 -10.99 -14.06
CA GLU A 142 16.91 -9.85 -13.66
C GLU A 142 17.34 -9.86 -12.17
N GLU A 143 16.84 -10.80 -11.36
CA GLU A 143 17.30 -10.99 -9.97
C GLU A 143 18.09 -12.32 -9.78
N GLU A 144 18.44 -13.02 -10.87
CA GLU A 144 19.29 -14.23 -10.84
C GLU A 144 20.78 -13.99 -11.20
N ASN A 145 21.30 -12.81 -10.86
CA ASN A 145 22.71 -12.61 -10.54
C ASN A 145 22.73 -12.00 -9.14
N ILE A 146 22.63 -12.76 -8.05
CA ILE A 146 23.75 -13.46 -7.42
C ILE A 146 23.19 -14.71 -6.69
N LYS A 147 23.16 -15.86 -7.38
CA LYS A 147 23.33 -17.15 -6.69
C LYS A 147 24.74 -17.61 -7.01
N ILE A 148 25.57 -17.52 -5.98
CA ILE A 148 26.88 -18.16 -5.92
C ILE A 148 26.67 -19.66 -6.22
N GLN A 149 27.08 -20.10 -7.41
CA GLN A 149 27.45 -21.49 -7.60
C GLN A 149 28.67 -21.72 -6.73
N THR A 150 28.56 -22.57 -5.71
CA THR A 150 29.72 -23.13 -5.02
C THR A 150 30.56 -23.90 -6.05
N PRO A 151 31.83 -23.52 -6.29
CA PRO A 151 32.73 -24.30 -7.12
C PRO A 151 33.02 -25.65 -6.44
N PRO A 152 33.40 -26.70 -7.20
CA PRO A 152 33.74 -27.99 -6.64
C PRO A 152 34.94 -27.83 -5.69
N LYS A 153 34.91 -28.56 -4.57
CA LYS A 153 35.98 -28.62 -3.56
C LYS A 153 37.36 -28.78 -4.21
N PRO A 154 38.29 -27.81 -4.07
CA PRO A 154 39.69 -28.08 -4.30
C PRO A 154 40.28 -28.76 -3.06
N MET A 155 40.95 -29.87 -3.32
CA MET A 155 41.73 -30.64 -2.38
C MET A 155 43.08 -29.93 -2.15
N ASN A 156 43.50 -29.84 -0.88
CA ASN A 156 44.83 -29.47 -0.36
C ASN A 156 45.30 -27.99 -0.29
N LYS A 157 45.52 -27.59 0.99
CA LYS A 157 46.62 -26.81 1.57
C LYS A 157 46.90 -25.37 1.08
N LEU A 158 46.51 -24.38 1.88
CA LEU A 158 47.37 -23.56 2.77
C LEU A 158 46.44 -22.49 3.41
N TYR A 159 46.21 -22.53 4.72
CA TYR A 159 45.48 -21.45 5.40
C TYR A 159 46.44 -20.25 5.49
N ARG A 160 46.06 -19.11 4.90
CA ARG A 160 46.72 -17.82 5.12
C ARG A 160 46.06 -17.16 6.34
N ASP A 161 46.85 -16.54 7.20
CA ASP A 161 46.38 -16.04 8.50
C ASP A 161 45.29 -14.96 8.35
N PRO A 162 44.27 -14.95 9.24
CA PRO A 162 43.10 -14.06 9.13
C PRO A 162 43.41 -12.56 9.13
N GLU A 163 44.57 -12.15 9.66
CA GLU A 163 44.96 -10.75 9.79
C GLU A 163 45.45 -10.14 8.47
N GLU A 164 46.11 -10.92 7.60
CA GLU A 164 46.48 -10.45 6.26
C GLU A 164 45.24 -10.18 5.40
N ILE A 165 44.19 -10.99 5.56
CA ILE A 165 42.93 -10.83 4.83
C ILE A 165 42.25 -9.51 5.21
N LEU A 166 42.26 -9.16 6.51
CA LEU A 166 41.71 -7.89 7.00
C LEU A 166 42.51 -6.67 6.51
N GLN A 167 43.82 -6.81 6.34
CA GLN A 167 44.68 -5.76 5.80
C GLN A 167 44.39 -5.47 4.33
N ASP A 168 44.21 -6.52 3.51
CA ASP A 168 43.83 -6.39 2.10
C ASP A 168 42.48 -5.66 1.94
N TYR A 169 41.51 -5.93 2.81
CA TYR A 169 40.23 -5.20 2.82
C TYR A 169 40.39 -3.71 3.16
N SER A 170 41.26 -3.38 4.11
CA SER A 170 41.51 -1.99 4.48
C SER A 170 42.21 -1.20 3.36
N ASP A 171 43.06 -1.86 2.58
CA ASP A 171 43.78 -1.25 1.47
C ASP A 171 42.90 -1.05 0.22
N ILE A 172 41.92 -1.93 0.00
CA ILE A 172 40.88 -1.75 -1.02
C ILE A 172 39.97 -0.55 -0.69
N LEU A 173 39.60 -0.39 0.59
CA LEU A 173 38.78 0.73 1.05
C LEU A 173 39.51 2.08 0.95
N LYS A 174 40.83 2.10 1.19
CA LYS A 174 41.68 3.29 0.98
C LYS A 174 41.88 3.64 -0.49
N ARG A 175 42.08 2.64 -1.37
CA ARG A 175 42.25 2.86 -2.82
C ARG A 175 41.02 3.46 -3.51
N ASN A 176 39.83 3.19 -2.99
CA ASN A 176 38.57 3.69 -3.58
C ASN A 176 38.13 5.08 -3.09
N ASN A 177 38.93 5.78 -2.27
CA ASN A 177 38.64 7.13 -1.76
C ASN A 177 37.24 7.30 -1.12
N ILE A 178 36.71 6.26 -0.47
CA ILE A 178 35.39 6.29 0.21
C ILE A 178 35.50 6.84 1.65
N LEU A 179 36.71 7.16 2.14
CA LEU A 179 36.94 7.72 3.50
C LEU A 179 37.51 9.15 3.50
N GLN A 180 37.00 10.02 2.62
CA GLN A 180 37.14 11.48 2.79
C GLN A 180 35.82 12.22 2.51
N SER A 181 34.81 11.92 3.30
CA SER A 181 33.82 12.91 3.71
C SER A 181 33.20 12.40 5.02
N LYS A 182 33.41 13.14 6.11
CA LYS A 182 32.66 12.93 7.35
C LYS A 182 31.22 13.41 7.09
N PRO A 183 30.19 12.55 7.16
CA PRO A 183 28.86 13.02 7.51
C PRO A 183 28.84 13.11 9.05
N ASN A 184 28.60 14.32 9.57
CA ASN A 184 28.38 14.55 10.99
C ASN A 184 27.28 13.62 11.49
N GLU A 185 27.61 12.79 12.47
CA GLU A 185 26.64 12.15 13.36
C GLU A 185 25.76 13.24 13.99
N PRO A 186 24.42 13.11 14.00
CA PRO A 186 23.63 13.79 15.01
C PRO A 186 23.86 13.06 16.33
N ASP A 187 24.57 13.74 17.22
CA ASP A 187 24.85 13.35 18.58
C ASP A 187 23.56 12.97 19.35
N PHE A 188 23.50 11.72 19.82
CA PHE A 188 22.66 11.34 20.96
C PHE A 188 23.27 11.95 22.23
N ILE A 189 22.91 13.20 22.54
CA ILE A 189 23.27 13.86 23.81
C ILE A 189 22.09 13.80 24.78
N ASP A 190 22.31 13.05 25.87
CA ASP A 190 21.85 13.27 27.25
C ASP A 190 20.50 13.98 27.47
N ILE A 191 19.40 13.21 27.51
CA ILE A 191 18.09 13.62 28.08
C ILE A 191 18.17 13.92 29.59
N GLN A 192 19.31 13.72 30.26
CA GLN A 192 19.45 13.89 31.72
C GLN A 192 20.14 15.19 32.16
N LYS A 193 20.49 16.11 31.25
CA LYS A 193 21.13 17.40 31.62
C LYS A 193 20.24 18.64 31.50
N GLU A 194 19.08 18.56 30.83
CA GLU A 194 18.14 19.69 30.74
C GLU A 194 17.26 19.85 31.99
N GLU A 195 17.07 18.80 32.78
CA GLU A 195 16.19 18.85 33.96
C GLU A 195 16.77 19.69 35.11
N ASN A 196 18.10 19.88 35.15
CA ASN A 196 18.79 20.61 36.22
C ASN A 196 19.02 22.10 35.94
N GLN A 197 18.79 22.59 34.71
CA GLN A 197 18.91 24.03 34.39
C GLN A 197 17.59 24.81 34.61
N LEU A 198 16.47 24.13 34.83
CA LEU A 198 15.17 24.75 35.10
C LEU A 198 14.97 25.26 36.54
N LYS A 199 15.96 25.11 37.43
CA LYS A 199 15.83 25.50 38.85
C LYS A 199 16.41 26.87 39.22
N SER A 200 16.98 27.61 38.29
CA SER A 200 17.46 28.97 38.57
C SER A 200 17.29 29.91 37.39
N LEU A 201 16.07 30.40 37.14
CA LEU A 201 15.90 31.61 36.34
C LEU A 201 14.60 32.33 36.68
N ASP A 202 14.72 33.65 36.90
CA ASP A 202 13.67 34.57 37.34
C ASP A 202 12.37 34.45 36.53
N LYS A 203 11.28 34.13 37.25
CA LYS A 203 9.94 33.78 36.71
C LYS A 203 9.30 34.82 35.79
N ASN A 204 9.83 36.05 35.74
CA ASN A 204 9.27 37.14 34.93
C ASN A 204 10.08 37.44 33.65
N LYS A 205 11.28 36.88 33.47
CA LYS A 205 12.02 36.92 32.18
C LYS A 205 11.74 35.69 31.31
N THR A 206 11.28 34.59 31.92
CA THR A 206 11.00 33.31 31.27
C THR A 206 9.71 33.33 30.44
N LEU A 207 8.70 34.09 30.85
CA LEU A 207 7.41 34.14 30.16
C LEU A 207 7.53 34.79 28.77
N ASP A 208 8.25 35.90 28.66
CA ASP A 208 8.52 36.57 27.38
C ASP A 208 9.37 35.69 26.46
N GLY A 209 10.34 34.94 27.02
CA GLY A 209 11.11 33.95 26.28
C GLY A 209 10.23 32.82 25.72
N ILE A 210 9.29 32.33 26.52
CA ILE A 210 8.32 31.32 26.08
C ILE A 210 7.41 31.86 24.97
N TYR A 211 6.93 33.10 25.08
CA TYR A 211 6.10 33.71 24.03
C TYR A 211 6.86 33.94 22.72
N ASN A 212 8.15 34.27 22.79
CA ASN A 212 9.00 34.39 21.62
C ASN A 212 9.21 33.03 20.93
N ILE A 213 9.51 31.98 21.70
CA ILE A 213 9.64 30.62 21.16
C ILE A 213 8.33 30.15 20.52
N ILE A 214 7.19 30.38 21.18
CA ILE A 214 5.88 30.04 20.62
C ILE A 214 5.62 30.80 19.32
N SER A 215 5.96 32.09 19.26
CA SER A 215 5.77 32.90 18.05
C SER A 215 6.64 32.41 16.90
N GLU A 216 7.89 32.06 17.17
CA GLU A 216 8.83 31.51 16.19
C GLU A 216 8.32 30.16 15.65
N VAL A 217 7.90 29.25 16.52
CA VAL A 217 7.31 27.96 16.13
C VAL A 217 6.03 28.13 15.30
N ILE A 218 5.19 29.13 15.61
CA ILE A 218 3.99 29.43 14.82
C ILE A 218 4.38 29.91 13.42
N GLU A 219 5.39 30.77 13.30
CA GLU A 219 5.88 31.25 12.00
C GLU A 219 6.51 30.14 11.17
N GLU A 220 7.30 29.25 11.78
CA GLU A 220 7.87 28.09 11.11
C GLU A 220 6.78 27.16 10.58
N ASN A 221 5.77 26.86 11.41
CA ASN A 221 4.62 26.06 10.99
C ASN A 221 3.84 26.72 9.85
N ARG A 222 3.72 28.05 9.83
CA ARG A 222 3.12 28.80 8.72
C ARG A 222 3.93 28.63 7.43
N LYS A 223 5.26 28.79 7.49
CA LYS A 223 6.16 28.60 6.35
C LYS A 223 6.11 27.16 5.82
N LEU A 224 6.08 26.16 6.70
CA LEU A 224 5.93 24.75 6.32
C LEU A 224 4.60 24.49 5.63
N LYS A 225 3.51 25.08 6.12
CA LYS A 225 2.19 24.96 5.51
C LYS A 225 2.15 25.59 4.10
N GLU A 226 2.82 26.72 3.90
CA GLU A 226 2.96 27.34 2.58
C GLU A 226 3.77 26.47 1.61
N LYS A 227 4.88 25.85 2.06
CA LYS A 227 5.65 24.90 1.26
C LYS A 227 4.83 23.67 0.86
N LEU A 228 4.05 23.09 1.78
CA LEU A 228 3.15 21.98 1.49
C LEU A 228 2.12 22.35 0.42
N PHE A 229 1.53 23.55 0.50
CA PHE A 229 0.57 24.04 -0.49
C PHE A 229 1.20 24.16 -1.89
N GLN A 230 2.44 24.66 -1.99
CA GLN A 230 3.17 24.74 -3.26
C GLN A 230 3.49 23.35 -3.84
N GLN A 231 3.80 22.37 -2.98
CA GLN A 231 3.99 20.98 -3.40
C GLN A 231 2.68 20.38 -3.92
N ASP A 232 1.56 20.60 -3.25
CA ASP A 232 0.25 20.12 -3.71
C ASP A 232 -0.15 20.69 -5.08
N GLU A 233 0.14 21.96 -5.35
CA GLU A 233 -0.03 22.54 -6.69
C GLU A 233 0.84 21.87 -7.75
N SER A 234 2.08 21.53 -7.39
CA SER A 234 3.03 20.85 -8.28
C SER A 234 2.55 19.43 -8.59
N ILE A 235 2.03 18.71 -7.59
CA ILE A 235 1.43 17.38 -7.73
C ILE A 235 0.22 17.44 -8.68
N LYS A 236 -0.69 18.40 -8.50
CA LYS A 236 -1.85 18.58 -9.40
C LYS A 236 -1.45 18.81 -10.85
N LYS A 237 -0.35 19.51 -11.11
CA LYS A 237 0.18 19.70 -12.47
C LYS A 237 0.73 18.39 -13.05
N ILE A 238 1.40 17.59 -12.23
CA ILE A 238 1.91 16.27 -12.62
C ILE A 238 0.75 15.32 -12.94
N ASP A 239 -0.30 15.29 -12.12
CA ASP A 239 -1.48 14.45 -12.35
C ASP A 239 -2.16 14.76 -13.69
N LYS A 240 -2.38 16.06 -13.99
CA LYS A 240 -2.91 16.48 -15.30
C LYS A 240 -2.04 16.03 -16.46
N LYS A 241 -0.71 16.08 -16.30
CA LYS A 241 0.23 15.61 -17.33
C LYS A 241 0.16 14.10 -17.48
N LEU A 242 0.05 13.36 -16.38
CA LEU A 242 -0.10 11.91 -16.40
C LEU A 242 -1.41 11.49 -17.08
N GLU A 243 -2.53 12.13 -16.76
CA GLU A 243 -3.81 11.93 -17.44
C GLU A 243 -3.68 12.13 -18.96
N SER A 244 -3.05 13.23 -19.38
CA SER A 244 -2.81 13.50 -20.81
C SER A 244 -1.98 12.42 -21.50
N GLN A 245 -0.96 11.88 -20.82
CA GLN A 245 -0.11 10.80 -21.35
C GLN A 245 -0.85 9.47 -21.39
N THR A 246 -1.67 9.16 -20.39
CA THR A 246 -2.49 7.94 -20.38
C THR A 246 -3.52 7.94 -21.51
N ALA A 247 -4.14 9.09 -21.81
CA ALA A 247 -5.04 9.24 -22.95
C ALA A 247 -4.32 9.01 -24.29
N LEU A 248 -3.10 9.55 -24.45
CA LEU A 248 -2.28 9.31 -25.63
C LEU A 248 -1.92 7.82 -25.79
N LEU A 249 -1.55 7.14 -24.70
CA LEU A 249 -1.27 5.71 -24.73
C LEU A 249 -2.50 4.87 -25.10
N GLN A 250 -3.70 5.25 -24.64
CA GLN A 250 -4.95 4.59 -25.03
C GLN A 250 -5.23 4.75 -26.53
N LEU A 251 -5.03 5.94 -27.08
CA LEU A 251 -5.18 6.19 -28.51
C LEU A 251 -4.15 5.40 -29.33
N LEU A 252 -2.90 5.36 -28.88
CA LEU A 252 -1.83 4.60 -29.53
C LEU A 252 -2.16 3.10 -29.54
N ASN A 253 -2.57 2.55 -28.39
CA ASN A 253 -2.99 1.16 -28.28
C ASN A 253 -4.20 0.84 -29.17
N GLY A 254 -5.15 1.77 -29.30
CA GLY A 254 -6.25 1.64 -30.26
C GLY A 254 -5.75 1.55 -31.70
N LYS A 255 -4.79 2.41 -32.08
CA LYS A 255 -4.20 2.41 -33.42
C LYS A 255 -3.39 1.14 -33.71
N VAL A 256 -2.62 0.65 -32.73
CA VAL A 256 -1.88 -0.62 -32.84
C VAL A 256 -2.83 -1.78 -33.07
N LYS A 257 -3.92 -1.89 -32.29
CA LYS A 257 -4.94 -2.95 -32.50
C LYS A 257 -5.57 -2.92 -33.89
N VAL A 258 -5.81 -1.72 -34.42
CA VAL A 258 -6.34 -1.56 -35.78
C VAL A 258 -5.33 -2.06 -36.82
N LEU A 259 -4.05 -1.71 -36.67
CA LEU A 259 -2.97 -2.18 -37.55
C LEU A 259 -2.77 -3.69 -37.48
N GLU A 260 -2.75 -4.27 -36.27
CA GLU A 260 -2.72 -5.74 -36.08
C GLU A 260 -3.92 -6.44 -36.75
N GLY A 261 -5.09 -5.80 -36.74
CA GLY A 261 -6.28 -6.29 -37.43
C GLY A 261 -6.13 -6.27 -38.95
N TYR A 262 -5.47 -5.24 -39.51
CA TYR A 262 -5.16 -5.18 -40.94
C TYR A 262 -4.12 -6.24 -41.35
N GLU A 263 -3.05 -6.41 -40.59
CA GLU A 263 -2.03 -7.44 -40.87
C GLU A 263 -2.62 -8.87 -40.81
N LYS A 264 -3.52 -9.14 -39.86
CA LYS A 264 -4.22 -10.44 -39.79
C LYS A 264 -5.10 -10.69 -41.00
N LYS A 265 -5.76 -9.66 -41.54
CA LYS A 265 -6.57 -9.77 -42.76
C LYS A 265 -5.70 -9.95 -44.01
N GLU A 266 -4.57 -9.25 -44.10
CA GLU A 266 -3.63 -9.43 -45.22
C GLU A 266 -3.00 -10.82 -45.23
N THR A 267 -2.63 -11.34 -44.06
CA THR A 267 -2.06 -12.70 -43.94
C THR A 267 -3.09 -13.79 -44.25
N GLN A 268 -4.34 -13.65 -43.80
CA GLN A 268 -5.43 -14.56 -44.20
C GLN A 268 -5.71 -14.50 -45.70
N GLY A 269 -5.79 -13.30 -46.30
CA GLY A 269 -6.03 -13.14 -47.73
C GLY A 269 -4.89 -13.66 -48.62
N ARG A 270 -3.64 -13.60 -48.15
CA ARG A 270 -2.51 -14.25 -48.83
C ARG A 270 -2.62 -15.76 -48.76
N ASN A 271 -2.87 -16.32 -47.57
CA ASN A 271 -3.00 -17.76 -47.40
C ASN A 271 -4.16 -18.32 -48.23
N GLU A 272 -5.32 -17.67 -48.27
CA GLU A 272 -6.46 -18.08 -49.10
C GLU A 272 -6.13 -18.08 -50.59
N LYS A 273 -5.37 -17.09 -51.09
CA LYS A 273 -4.90 -17.09 -52.48
C LYS A 273 -3.91 -18.22 -52.76
N THR A 274 -2.99 -18.51 -51.83
CA THR A 274 -2.04 -19.63 -51.96
C THR A 274 -2.78 -20.97 -52.01
N TYR A 275 -3.79 -21.18 -51.16
CA TYR A 275 -4.61 -22.40 -51.19
C TYR A 275 -5.46 -22.52 -52.47
N GLN A 276 -5.94 -21.40 -53.03
CA GLN A 276 -6.67 -21.42 -54.30
C GLN A 276 -5.74 -21.70 -55.49
N GLU A 277 -4.53 -21.16 -55.51
CA GLU A 277 -3.53 -21.43 -56.55
C GLU A 277 -3.03 -22.88 -56.49
N GLU A 278 -2.71 -23.41 -55.30
CA GLU A 278 -2.34 -24.83 -55.12
C GLU A 278 -3.50 -25.78 -55.46
N GLY A 279 -4.74 -25.39 -55.16
CA GLY A 279 -5.95 -26.13 -55.54
C GLY A 279 -6.24 -26.14 -57.05
N LEU A 280 -5.80 -25.12 -57.80
CA LEU A 280 -5.91 -25.07 -59.26
C LEU A 280 -4.80 -25.86 -59.95
N LEU A 281 -3.55 -25.76 -59.47
CA LEU A 281 -2.42 -26.54 -59.99
C LEU A 281 -2.60 -28.06 -59.76
N SER A 282 -3.12 -28.46 -58.60
CA SER A 282 -3.40 -29.87 -58.29
C SER A 282 -4.50 -30.47 -59.17
N LYS A 283 -5.53 -29.68 -59.55
CA LYS A 283 -6.57 -30.10 -60.50
C LYS A 283 -6.07 -30.28 -61.94
N LEU A 284 -4.92 -29.68 -62.27
CA LEU A 284 -4.25 -29.83 -63.56
C LEU A 284 -3.17 -30.92 -63.55
N GLY A 285 -3.00 -31.65 -62.43
CA GLY A 285 -2.03 -32.74 -62.31
C GLY A 285 -0.56 -32.30 -62.32
N LEU A 286 -0.29 -31.01 -62.07
CA LEU A 286 1.07 -30.47 -62.07
C LEU A 286 1.63 -30.45 -60.64
N PRO A 287 2.85 -30.97 -60.40
CA PRO A 287 3.46 -30.99 -59.07
C PRO A 287 3.79 -29.57 -58.60
N SER A 288 3.22 -29.18 -57.45
CA SER A 288 3.41 -27.87 -56.81
C SER A 288 4.76 -27.80 -56.07
N SER A 289 5.87 -27.84 -56.79
CA SER A 289 7.16 -27.51 -56.18
C SER A 289 8.08 -26.87 -57.21
N ASN A 290 8.08 -25.55 -57.18
CA ASN A 290 8.98 -24.69 -57.92
C ASN A 290 10.38 -24.74 -57.28
N ILE A 291 11.12 -25.82 -57.53
CA ILE A 291 12.59 -25.88 -57.30
C ILE A 291 13.34 -26.50 -58.49
N ASN A 292 12.71 -27.31 -59.36
CA ASN A 292 13.43 -28.06 -60.41
C ASN A 292 13.07 -27.76 -61.86
N TYR A 293 12.16 -26.83 -62.17
CA TYR A 293 11.81 -26.52 -63.56
C TYR A 293 12.98 -25.93 -64.37
N ARG A 294 13.91 -25.25 -63.70
CA ARG A 294 15.11 -24.70 -64.36
C ARG A 294 16.12 -25.79 -64.76
N ALA A 295 16.20 -26.88 -63.97
CA ALA A 295 17.08 -28.00 -64.25
C ALA A 295 16.57 -28.95 -65.35
N TYR A 296 15.30 -28.81 -65.76
CA TYR A 296 14.69 -29.64 -66.81
C TYR A 296 14.81 -28.99 -68.20
N MET A 297 14.88 -27.65 -68.28
CA MET A 297 15.07 -26.94 -69.55
C MET A 297 16.54 -26.97 -70.02
N ASP A 298 17.50 -26.96 -69.10
CA ASP A 298 18.94 -27.03 -69.44
C ASP A 298 19.42 -28.41 -69.93
N ARG A 299 18.53 -29.41 -70.07
CA ARG A 299 18.87 -30.74 -70.65
C ARG A 299 18.27 -31.01 -72.02
N ILE A 300 17.50 -30.06 -72.56
CA ILE A 300 16.81 -30.24 -73.86
C ILE A 300 17.56 -29.50 -74.99
N GLU A 301 18.58 -28.71 -74.65
CA GLU A 301 19.46 -28.05 -75.62
C GLU A 301 20.85 -28.69 -75.60
N ASP A 302 21.00 -29.85 -76.25
CA ASP A 302 22.23 -30.16 -76.97
C ASP A 302 21.89 -31.17 -78.10
N PRO A 303 22.25 -30.88 -79.37
CA PRO A 303 21.72 -31.53 -80.57
C PRO A 303 22.26 -32.93 -80.88
#